data_AF-A0A4Q3BYL7-F1
#
_entry.id   AF-A0A4Q3BYL7-F1
#
_cell.length_a   1.000
_cell.length_b   1.000
_cell.length_c   1.000
_cell.angle_alpha   90.00
_cell.angle_beta   90.00
_cell.angle_gamma   90.00
#
_symmetry.space_group_name_H-M   'P 1'
#
loop_
_entity.id
_entity.type
_entity.pdbx_description
1 polymer ?
#
loop_
_entity_poly.entity_id
_entity_poly.type
_entity_poly.pdbx_seq_one_letter_code
_entity_poly.pdbx_strand_id
1 'polypeptide(L)'
;MPPDNHSTSTARPEQSWATLRRFLPYLWPKDAPTLRARVVIAMVLVLAAKTTLLLMPFAYKAAIDHMAPGFEPGVMLAIALVAAYAGARFGGVLFDNLRNAVFELVGQDAGRRLSIEVFAQLHRLSLRYHLERRTGALTKIVERGTKSIDTMLYFILFNIGPTVFELTAVCIIFFLKFGPGLVVATLVAIAAYILFTQKVTEWRTKMRREMVEYDTRASARAVDSLLNYETVKYFSAEARETDNYGQAVAAYAKAATKNESSLAILNIGQSLITNLMMAGAMGYSVYGWSKGWYSPGDVVFINTILSQLFRPLDLLGMVYREIRQGLIDMEAMFRLVDTPAE
;
A
#
# COMPACT_ATOMS: atom_id res chain seq x y z
N MET A 1 -28.68 -15.20 -13.53
CA MET A 1 -27.83 -14.91 -12.34
C MET A 1 -28.56 -13.91 -11.47
N PRO A 2 -28.81 -14.15 -10.18
CA PRO A 2 -29.16 -13.05 -9.30
C PRO A 2 -27.94 -12.13 -9.17
N PRO A 3 -28.14 -10.81 -9.01
CA PRO A 3 -27.04 -9.87 -8.93
C PRO A 3 -26.15 -10.21 -7.72
N ASP A 4 -24.83 -10.28 -7.96
CA ASP A 4 -23.83 -10.25 -6.91
C ASP A 4 -23.94 -8.91 -6.19
N ASN A 5 -24.83 -8.84 -5.22
CA ASN A 5 -24.91 -7.76 -4.26
C ASN A 5 -23.67 -7.85 -3.37
N HIS A 6 -22.53 -7.42 -3.89
CA HIS A 6 -21.48 -6.84 -3.08
C HIS A 6 -22.08 -5.57 -2.47
N SER A 7 -22.89 -5.74 -1.41
CA SER A 7 -23.07 -4.67 -0.45
C SER A 7 -21.66 -4.31 -0.02
N THR A 8 -21.15 -3.18 -0.51
CA THR A 8 -20.02 -2.49 0.07
C THR A 8 -20.46 -2.10 1.47
N SER A 9 -20.47 -3.07 2.40
CA SER A 9 -20.60 -2.80 3.81
C SER A 9 -19.37 -1.96 4.13
N THR A 10 -19.62 -0.68 4.34
CA THR A 10 -18.63 0.21 4.91
C THR A 10 -18.36 -0.32 6.31
N ALA A 11 -17.37 -1.21 6.44
CA ALA A 11 -16.88 -1.67 7.73
C ALA A 11 -16.64 -0.43 8.60
N ARG A 12 -17.35 -0.35 9.72
CA ARG A 12 -17.22 0.77 10.65
C ARG A 12 -15.81 0.72 11.25
N PRO A 13 -15.14 1.87 11.49
CA PRO A 13 -13.77 1.89 12.04
C PRO A 13 -13.60 1.04 13.31
N GLU A 14 -14.64 0.99 14.16
CA GLU A 14 -14.68 0.19 15.38
C GLU A 14 -14.62 -1.33 15.13
N GLN A 15 -15.27 -1.82 14.06
CA GLN A 15 -15.23 -3.24 13.67
C GLN A 15 -13.86 -3.62 13.10
N SER A 16 -13.22 -2.71 12.36
CA SER A 16 -11.88 -2.93 11.79
C SER A 16 -10.80 -3.15 12.87
N TRP A 17 -10.84 -2.37 13.95
CA TRP A 17 -9.89 -2.52 15.06
C TRP A 17 -10.12 -3.82 15.86
N ALA A 18 -11.38 -4.19 16.08
CA ALA A 18 -11.72 -5.45 16.73
C ALA A 18 -11.19 -6.66 15.94
N THR A 19 -11.33 -6.64 14.61
CA THR A 19 -10.82 -7.67 13.70
C THR A 19 -9.29 -7.78 13.74
N LEU A 20 -8.56 -6.65 13.69
CA LEU A 20 -7.10 -6.65 13.86
C LEU A 20 -6.67 -7.19 15.22
N ARG A 21 -7.37 -6.79 16.30
CA ARG A 21 -7.06 -7.25 17.65
C ARG A 21 -7.28 -8.75 17.81
N ARG A 22 -8.30 -9.29 17.15
CA ARG A 22 -8.57 -10.73 17.12
C ARG A 22 -7.53 -11.52 16.33
N PHE A 23 -6.86 -10.88 15.36
CA PHE A 23 -5.80 -11.51 14.58
C PHE A 23 -4.41 -11.47 15.24
N LEU A 24 -4.15 -10.52 16.15
CA LEU A 24 -2.88 -10.40 16.89
C LEU A 24 -2.37 -11.73 17.52
N PRO A 25 -3.21 -12.58 18.14
CA PRO A 25 -2.78 -13.87 18.66
C PRO A 25 -2.20 -14.83 17.61
N TYR A 26 -2.61 -14.71 16.34
CA TYR A 26 -2.08 -15.53 15.23
C TYR A 26 -0.68 -15.06 14.81
N LEU A 27 -0.39 -13.76 14.92
CA LEU A 27 0.95 -13.20 14.70
C LEU A 27 1.89 -13.43 15.88
N TRP A 28 1.35 -13.53 17.09
CA TRP A 28 2.10 -13.74 18.33
C TRP A 28 1.68 -15.02 19.08
N PRO A 29 1.76 -16.20 18.44
CA PRO A 29 1.26 -17.45 19.00
C PRO A 29 2.02 -17.80 20.29
N LYS A 30 1.31 -18.25 21.33
CA LYS A 30 1.90 -18.68 22.62
C LYS A 30 2.81 -19.89 22.48
N ASP A 31 2.49 -20.76 21.53
CA ASP A 31 3.11 -22.08 21.42
C ASP A 31 4.32 -22.11 20.47
N ALA A 32 4.72 -20.96 19.89
CA ALA A 32 5.82 -20.88 18.94
C ALA A 32 6.78 -19.70 19.25
N PRO A 33 7.75 -19.89 20.16
CA PRO A 33 8.70 -18.83 20.54
C PRO A 33 9.58 -18.38 19.36
N THR A 34 9.85 -19.26 18.40
CA THR A 34 10.61 -18.95 17.18
C THR A 34 9.90 -17.91 16.31
N LEU A 35 8.58 -17.94 16.21
CA LEU A 35 7.80 -16.96 15.47
C LEU A 35 7.80 -15.60 16.17
N ARG A 36 7.67 -15.58 17.49
CA ARG A 36 7.79 -14.35 18.29
C ARG A 36 9.15 -13.69 18.12
N ALA A 37 10.22 -14.48 18.17
CA ALA A 37 11.57 -13.99 17.92
C ALA A 37 11.69 -13.36 16.52
N ARG A 38 11.11 -13.99 15.49
CA ARG A 38 11.08 -13.43 14.12
C ARG A 38 10.30 -12.12 14.02
N VAL A 39 9.16 -12.00 14.70
CA VAL A 39 8.41 -10.73 14.77
C VAL A 39 9.28 -9.64 15.39
N VAL A 40 9.95 -9.91 16.51
CA VAL A 40 10.85 -8.95 17.16
C VAL A 40 12.00 -8.57 16.23
N ILE A 41 12.65 -9.55 15.60
CA ILE A 41 13.74 -9.30 14.65
C ILE A 41 13.26 -8.45 13.48
N ALA A 42 12.09 -8.75 12.91
CA ALA A 42 11.51 -7.95 11.82
C ALA A 42 11.24 -6.51 12.27
N MET A 43 10.70 -6.30 13.46
CA MET A 43 10.47 -4.96 14.02
C MET A 43 11.78 -4.20 14.29
N VAL A 44 12.81 -4.87 14.80
CA VAL A 44 14.14 -4.27 14.98
C VAL A 44 14.74 -3.88 13.63
N LEU A 45 14.63 -4.75 12.61
CA LEU A 45 15.08 -4.45 11.26
C LEU A 45 14.31 -3.29 10.62
N VAL A 46 13.00 -3.17 10.86
CA VAL A 46 12.20 -1.99 10.46
C VAL A 46 12.80 -0.72 11.06
N LEU A 47 13.01 -0.70 12.38
CA LEU A 47 13.56 0.46 13.07
C LEU A 47 14.97 0.77 12.56
N ALA A 48 15.84 -0.24 12.42
CA ALA A 48 17.19 -0.07 11.89
C ALA A 48 17.18 0.51 10.47
N ALA A 49 16.32 -0.01 9.58
CA ALA A 49 16.17 0.52 8.23
C ALA A 49 15.72 1.98 8.22
N LYS A 50 14.69 2.30 9.00
CA LYS A 50 14.10 3.63 9.06
C LYS A 50 15.04 4.65 9.70
N THR A 51 15.72 4.28 10.78
CA THR A 51 16.78 5.11 11.37
C THR A 51 17.92 5.33 10.39
N THR A 52 18.36 4.30 9.66
CA THR A 52 19.42 4.44 8.64
C THR A 52 19.00 5.43 7.54
N LEU A 53 17.76 5.33 7.06
CA LEU A 53 17.22 6.25 6.05
C LEU A 53 17.07 7.69 6.58
N LEU A 54 16.70 7.87 7.85
CA LEU A 54 16.62 9.19 8.49
C LEU A 54 17.99 9.83 8.74
N LEU A 55 19.02 9.03 9.02
CA LEU A 55 20.39 9.49 9.23
C LEU A 55 21.12 9.78 7.91
N MET A 56 20.79 9.06 6.84
CA MET A 56 21.42 9.18 5.53
C MET A 56 21.47 10.65 5.01
N PRO A 57 20.40 11.46 5.07
CA PRO A 57 20.44 12.88 4.69
C PRO A 57 21.46 13.71 5.46
N PHE A 58 21.78 13.38 6.73
CA PHE A 58 22.78 14.11 7.51
C PHE A 58 24.19 13.88 6.95
N ALA A 59 24.51 12.65 6.56
CA ALA A 59 25.78 12.35 5.90
C ALA A 59 25.89 13.10 4.56
N TYR A 60 24.80 13.16 3.80
CA TYR A 60 24.78 13.90 2.54
C TYR A 60 24.93 15.41 2.75
N LYS A 61 24.21 15.98 3.71
CA LYS A 61 24.38 17.37 4.13
C LYS A 61 25.83 17.67 4.47
N ALA A 62 26.42 16.86 5.35
CA ALA A 62 27.78 17.07 5.83
C ALA A 62 28.80 16.97 4.69
N ALA A 63 28.60 16.07 3.73
CA ALA A 63 29.48 15.99 2.55
C ALA A 63 29.46 17.29 1.73
N ILE A 64 28.27 17.86 1.50
CA ILE A 64 28.11 19.12 0.76
C ILE A 64 28.72 20.30 1.54
N ASP A 65 28.52 20.36 2.85
CA ASP A 65 29.07 21.44 3.68
C ASP A 65 30.62 21.44 3.68
N HIS A 66 31.26 20.27 3.55
CA HIS A 66 32.72 20.14 3.44
C HIS A 66 33.27 20.40 2.03
N MET A 67 32.41 20.66 1.04
CA MET A 67 32.82 21.11 -0.30
C MET A 67 32.88 22.64 -0.42
N ALA A 68 32.63 23.37 0.67
CA ALA A 68 32.77 24.82 0.69
C ALA A 68 34.26 25.26 0.55
N PRO A 69 34.55 26.43 -0.04
CA PRO A 69 35.91 26.95 -0.17
C PRO A 69 36.64 27.01 1.19
N GLY A 70 37.90 26.56 1.23
CA GLY A 70 38.71 26.50 2.46
C GLY A 70 38.70 25.15 3.20
N PHE A 71 37.94 24.16 2.71
CA PHE A 71 37.89 22.78 3.23
C PHE A 71 38.57 21.76 2.30
N GLU A 72 39.37 22.20 1.32
CA GLU A 72 40.07 21.33 0.36
C GLU A 72 40.96 20.27 1.03
N PRO A 73 41.66 20.53 2.15
CA PRO A 73 42.39 19.50 2.89
C PRO A 73 41.50 18.40 3.48
N GLY A 74 40.19 18.66 3.63
CA GLY A 74 39.17 17.75 4.16
C GLY A 74 38.46 16.89 3.12
N VAL A 75 38.90 16.88 1.84
CA VAL A 75 38.26 16.13 0.75
C VAL A 75 38.08 14.64 1.07
N MET A 76 39.01 14.01 1.80
CA MET A 76 38.89 12.61 2.19
C MET A 76 37.67 12.36 3.10
N LEU A 77 37.35 13.32 4.00
CA LEU A 77 36.17 13.24 4.85
C LEU A 77 34.88 13.39 4.03
N ALA A 78 34.85 14.32 3.07
CA ALA A 78 33.70 14.47 2.16
C ALA A 78 33.46 13.19 1.35
N ILE A 79 34.52 12.55 0.83
CA ILE A 79 34.43 11.25 0.14
C ILE A 79 33.92 10.16 1.09
N ALA A 80 34.43 10.09 2.32
CA ALA A 80 33.97 9.13 3.32
C ALA A 80 32.48 9.31 3.67
N LEU A 81 31.99 10.56 3.76
CA LEU A 81 30.59 10.88 3.99
C LEU A 81 29.69 10.50 2.80
N VAL A 82 30.17 10.66 1.57
CA VAL A 82 29.48 10.17 0.37
C VAL A 82 29.42 8.63 0.37
N ALA A 83 30.52 7.97 0.73
CA ALA A 83 30.54 6.51 0.89
C ALA A 83 29.57 6.05 2.00
N ALA A 84 29.51 6.77 3.13
CA ALA A 84 28.56 6.52 4.20
C ALA A 84 27.11 6.73 3.74
N TYR A 85 26.83 7.78 2.95
CA TYR A 85 25.52 8.01 2.33
C TYR A 85 25.11 6.84 1.42
N ALA A 86 26.01 6.40 0.52
CA ALA A 86 25.75 5.28 -0.37
C ALA A 86 25.57 3.95 0.40
N GLY A 87 26.41 3.72 1.42
CA GLY A 87 26.33 2.58 2.32
C GLY A 87 25.02 2.56 3.12
N ALA A 88 24.58 3.71 3.63
CA ALA A 88 23.30 3.85 4.32
C ALA A 88 22.11 3.61 3.38
N ARG A 89 22.18 4.10 2.13
CA ARG A 89 21.17 3.82 1.10
C ARG A 89 21.03 2.33 0.81
N PHE A 90 22.16 1.65 0.62
CA PHE A 90 22.19 0.19 0.44
C PHE A 90 21.71 -0.55 1.69
N GLY A 91 22.17 -0.14 2.87
CA GLY A 91 21.77 -0.68 4.17
C GLY A 91 20.28 -0.58 4.42
N GLY A 92 19.66 0.55 4.06
CA GLY A 92 18.20 0.72 4.12
C GLY A 92 17.47 -0.33 3.26
N VAL A 93 17.89 -0.54 2.01
CA VAL A 93 17.32 -1.57 1.13
C VAL A 93 17.58 -2.97 1.67
N LEU A 94 18.78 -3.24 2.17
CA LEU A 94 19.16 -4.53 2.74
C LEU A 94 18.28 -4.88 3.96
N PHE A 95 18.15 -3.96 4.91
CA PHE A 95 17.32 -4.15 6.10
C PHE A 95 15.83 -4.26 5.73
N ASP A 96 15.36 -3.48 4.76
CA ASP A 96 13.99 -3.55 4.24
C ASP A 96 13.68 -4.92 3.62
N ASN A 97 14.60 -5.50 2.86
CA ASN A 97 14.39 -6.83 2.26
C ASN A 97 14.58 -7.95 3.28
N LEU A 98 15.53 -7.80 4.20
CA LEU A 98 15.76 -8.79 5.24
C LEU A 98 14.58 -8.88 6.21
N ARG A 99 13.98 -7.75 6.60
CA ARG A 99 12.74 -7.77 7.41
C ARG A 99 11.61 -8.48 6.68
N ASN A 100 11.48 -8.26 5.37
CA ASN A 100 10.41 -8.87 4.57
C ASN A 100 10.59 -10.38 4.53
N ALA A 101 11.80 -10.86 4.26
CA ALA A 101 12.12 -12.29 4.27
C ALA A 101 11.91 -12.95 5.64
N VAL A 102 12.28 -12.26 6.73
CA VAL A 102 12.07 -12.77 8.10
C VAL A 102 10.57 -12.83 8.45
N PHE A 103 9.80 -11.82 8.05
CA PHE A 103 8.37 -11.74 8.37
C PHE A 103 7.50 -12.61 7.48
N GLU A 104 7.89 -12.90 6.23
CA GLU A 104 7.11 -13.74 5.31
C GLU A 104 6.70 -15.07 5.98
N LEU A 105 7.62 -15.69 6.71
CA LEU A 105 7.36 -16.94 7.43
C LEU A 105 6.33 -16.77 8.56
N VAL A 106 6.25 -15.59 9.17
CA VAL A 106 5.25 -15.27 10.20
C VAL A 106 3.89 -15.04 9.54
N GLY A 107 3.82 -14.27 8.46
CA GLY A 107 2.59 -14.01 7.70
C GLY A 107 1.97 -15.31 7.18
N GLN A 108 2.78 -16.14 6.52
CA GLN A 108 2.34 -17.45 6.00
C GLN A 108 1.89 -18.41 7.11
N ASP A 109 2.58 -18.47 8.26
CA ASP A 109 2.12 -19.34 9.37
C ASP A 109 0.82 -18.84 10.01
N ALA A 110 0.67 -17.52 10.19
CA ALA A 110 -0.56 -16.93 10.71
C ALA A 110 -1.74 -17.19 9.78
N GLY A 111 -1.55 -16.99 8.46
CA GLY A 111 -2.54 -17.32 7.44
C GLY A 111 -2.90 -18.82 7.43
N ARG A 112 -1.89 -19.69 7.49
CA ARG A 112 -2.07 -21.15 7.58
C ARG A 112 -2.90 -21.56 8.79
N ARG A 113 -2.60 -21.03 9.98
CA ARG A 113 -3.36 -21.32 11.22
C ARG A 113 -4.82 -20.92 11.09
N LEU A 114 -5.09 -19.70 10.62
CA LEU A 114 -6.45 -19.22 10.43
C LEU A 114 -7.20 -20.04 9.38
N SER A 115 -6.56 -20.40 8.26
CA SER A 115 -7.17 -21.29 7.26
C SER A 115 -7.53 -22.65 7.83
N ILE A 116 -6.64 -23.27 8.62
CA ILE A 116 -6.90 -24.57 9.25
C ILE A 116 -8.06 -24.45 10.24
N GLU A 117 -8.10 -23.39 11.04
CA GLU A 117 -9.18 -23.15 12.00
C GLU A 117 -10.53 -22.97 11.31
N VAL A 118 -10.58 -22.15 10.26
CA VAL A 118 -11.81 -21.98 9.46
C VAL A 118 -12.21 -23.30 8.81
N PHE A 119 -11.27 -24.05 8.25
CA PHE A 119 -11.55 -25.35 7.63
C PHE A 119 -12.09 -26.37 8.63
N ALA A 120 -11.51 -26.41 9.84
CA ALA A 120 -11.98 -27.26 10.92
C ALA A 120 -13.38 -26.85 11.39
N GLN A 121 -13.66 -25.54 11.50
CA GLN A 121 -14.99 -25.06 11.84
C GLN A 121 -16.01 -25.41 10.75
N LEU A 122 -15.66 -25.26 9.47
CA LEU A 122 -16.54 -25.66 8.37
C LEU A 122 -16.96 -27.13 8.48
N HIS A 123 -16.09 -28.04 8.92
CA HIS A 123 -16.46 -29.45 9.14
C HIS A 123 -17.35 -29.69 10.36
N ARG A 124 -17.42 -28.74 11.30
CA ARG A 124 -18.28 -28.83 12.49
C ARG A 124 -19.68 -28.29 12.24
N LEU A 125 -19.91 -27.60 11.11
CA LEU A 125 -21.22 -27.05 10.79
C LEU A 125 -22.19 -28.14 10.33
N SER A 126 -23.49 -27.89 10.53
CA SER A 126 -24.53 -28.87 10.22
C SER A 126 -24.61 -29.15 8.71
N LEU A 127 -25.08 -30.35 8.35
CA LEU A 127 -25.34 -30.71 6.96
C LEU A 127 -26.25 -29.70 6.26
N ARG A 128 -27.23 -29.14 6.99
CA ARG A 128 -28.11 -28.07 6.51
C ARG A 128 -27.33 -26.84 6.06
N TYR A 129 -26.34 -26.40 6.85
CA TYR A 129 -25.48 -25.28 6.49
C TYR A 129 -24.76 -25.53 5.16
N HIS A 130 -24.26 -26.74 4.94
CA HIS A 130 -23.58 -27.13 3.70
C HIS A 130 -24.52 -27.26 2.50
N LEU A 131 -25.79 -27.63 2.71
CA LEU A 131 -26.78 -27.74 1.64
C LEU A 131 -27.38 -26.38 1.24
N GLU A 132 -27.53 -25.45 2.19
CA GLU A 132 -28.04 -24.10 1.94
C GLU A 132 -26.99 -23.16 1.32
N ARG A 133 -25.69 -23.46 1.50
CA ARG A 133 -24.59 -22.66 0.94
C ARG A 133 -23.88 -23.37 -0.20
N ARG A 134 -23.57 -22.63 -1.27
CA ARG A 134 -22.71 -23.14 -2.34
C ARG A 134 -21.31 -23.39 -1.78
N THR A 135 -20.86 -24.64 -1.74
CA THR A 135 -19.51 -25.04 -1.27
C THR A 135 -18.40 -24.20 -1.90
N GLY A 136 -18.52 -23.86 -3.19
CA GLY A 136 -17.55 -22.99 -3.89
C GLY A 136 -17.48 -21.55 -3.36
N ALA A 137 -18.55 -21.01 -2.78
CA ALA A 137 -18.52 -19.69 -2.15
C ALA A 137 -17.74 -19.72 -0.83
N LEU A 138 -17.83 -20.81 -0.07
CA LEU A 138 -17.09 -20.99 1.18
C LEU A 138 -15.59 -21.15 0.90
N THR A 139 -15.21 -21.99 -0.07
CA THR A 139 -13.79 -22.15 -0.49
C THR A 139 -13.19 -20.82 -0.93
N LYS A 140 -13.93 -20.03 -1.71
CA LYS A 140 -13.47 -18.72 -2.20
C LYS A 140 -13.28 -17.70 -1.07
N ILE A 141 -14.08 -17.76 0.01
CA ILE A 141 -13.88 -16.91 1.19
C ILE A 141 -12.55 -17.25 1.87
N VAL A 142 -12.23 -18.54 2.01
CA VAL A 142 -10.97 -18.99 2.63
C VAL A 142 -9.77 -18.58 1.78
N GLU A 143 -9.77 -18.87 0.48
CA GLU A 143 -8.67 -18.54 -0.44
C GLU A 143 -8.43 -17.02 -0.54
N ARG A 144 -9.50 -16.23 -0.67
CA ARG A 144 -9.40 -14.77 -0.72
C ARG A 144 -8.95 -14.21 0.62
N GLY A 145 -9.50 -14.76 1.71
CA GLY A 145 -9.18 -14.41 3.08
C GLY A 145 -7.69 -14.46 3.36
N THR A 146 -7.04 -15.59 3.13
CA THR A 146 -5.59 -15.72 3.40
C THR A 146 -4.75 -14.71 2.63
N LYS A 147 -4.98 -14.57 1.33
CA LYS A 147 -4.18 -13.66 0.50
C LYS A 147 -4.38 -12.20 0.86
N SER A 148 -5.62 -11.79 1.11
CA SER A 148 -5.95 -10.40 1.45
C SER A 148 -5.49 -10.03 2.86
N ILE A 149 -5.49 -10.99 3.80
CA ILE A 149 -4.95 -10.80 5.16
C ILE A 149 -3.45 -10.56 5.11
N ASP A 150 -2.71 -11.41 4.40
CA ASP A 150 -1.25 -11.29 4.26
C ASP A 150 -0.86 -9.91 3.69
N THR A 151 -1.50 -9.53 2.59
CA THR A 151 -1.31 -8.24 1.93
C THR A 151 -1.62 -7.06 2.87
N MET A 152 -2.73 -7.14 3.62
CA MET A 152 -3.10 -6.09 4.58
C MET A 152 -2.06 -5.94 5.69
N LEU A 153 -1.61 -7.06 6.27
CA LEU A 153 -0.64 -7.05 7.36
C LEU A 153 0.69 -6.46 6.90
N TYR A 154 1.13 -6.85 5.71
CA TYR A 154 2.31 -6.28 5.06
C TYR A 154 2.19 -4.75 4.99
N PHE A 155 1.07 -4.22 4.50
CA PHE A 155 0.88 -2.79 4.40
C PHE A 155 0.79 -2.07 5.75
N ILE A 156 0.12 -2.64 6.75
CA ILE A 156 0.03 -2.03 8.08
C ILE A 156 1.41 -1.97 8.74
N LEU A 157 2.13 -3.10 8.74
CA LEU A 157 3.39 -3.24 9.49
C LEU A 157 4.60 -2.66 8.75
N PHE A 158 4.60 -2.68 7.42
CA PHE A 158 5.78 -2.30 6.61
C PHE A 158 5.60 -1.09 5.72
N ASN A 159 4.38 -0.56 5.60
CA ASN A 159 4.14 0.69 4.90
C ASN A 159 3.62 1.78 5.87
N ILE A 160 2.45 1.59 6.48
CA ILE A 160 1.82 2.62 7.32
C ILE A 160 2.60 2.86 8.62
N GLY A 161 2.89 1.81 9.39
CA GLY A 161 3.65 1.94 10.65
C GLY A 161 4.97 2.68 10.48
N PRO A 162 5.85 2.27 9.55
CA PRO A 162 7.11 2.96 9.30
C PRO A 162 6.93 4.39 8.76
N THR A 163 5.90 4.65 7.94
CA THR A 163 5.61 6.01 7.43
C THR A 163 5.20 6.96 8.57
N VAL A 164 4.40 6.48 9.53
CA VAL A 164 4.02 7.28 10.71
C VAL A 164 5.24 7.58 11.59
N PHE A 165 6.12 6.59 11.76
CA PHE A 165 7.39 6.77 12.46
C PHE A 165 8.30 7.79 11.76
N GLU A 166 8.48 7.67 10.44
CA GLU A 166 9.25 8.62 9.63
C GLU A 166 8.67 10.02 9.70
N LEU A 167 7.35 10.17 9.55
CA LEU A 167 6.68 11.47 9.66
C LEU A 167 6.93 12.12 11.02
N THR A 168 6.78 11.37 12.10
CA THR A 168 7.00 11.88 13.45
C THR A 168 8.46 12.30 13.65
N ALA A 169 9.40 11.47 13.22
CA ALA A 169 10.83 11.79 13.29
C ALA A 169 11.19 13.04 12.46
N VAL A 170 10.65 13.16 11.24
CA VAL A 170 10.85 14.33 10.38
C VAL A 170 10.27 15.59 11.01
N CYS A 171 9.06 15.53 11.58
CA CYS A 171 8.47 16.67 12.28
C CYS A 171 9.35 17.12 13.45
N ILE A 172 9.89 16.19 14.25
CA ILE A 172 10.80 16.51 15.35
C ILE A 172 12.09 17.14 14.82
N ILE A 173 12.72 16.55 13.80
CA ILE A 173 13.94 17.07 13.17
C ILE A 173 13.71 18.48 12.62
N PHE A 174 12.60 18.70 11.92
CA PHE A 174 12.26 20.00 11.34
C PHE A 174 11.98 21.04 12.42
N PHE A 175 11.25 20.68 13.48
CA PHE A 175 10.99 21.56 14.60
C PHE A 175 12.28 22.04 15.25
N LEU A 176 13.21 21.12 15.51
CA LEU A 176 14.46 21.42 16.21
C LEU A 176 15.48 22.18 15.34
N LYS A 177 15.55 21.93 14.02
CA LYS A 177 16.59 22.52 13.15
C LYS A 177 16.13 23.69 12.28
N PHE A 178 14.86 23.69 11.85
CA PHE A 178 14.33 24.64 10.87
C PHE A 178 13.12 25.44 11.39
N GLY A 179 12.69 25.16 12.61
CA GLY A 179 11.58 25.83 13.28
C GLY A 179 10.19 25.27 12.89
N PRO A 180 9.14 25.77 13.55
CA PRO A 180 7.78 25.24 13.42
C PRO A 180 7.14 25.52 12.05
N GLY A 181 7.58 26.55 11.32
CA GLY A 181 7.01 26.92 10.02
C GLY A 181 7.12 25.79 9.00
N LEU A 182 8.28 25.13 8.92
CA LEU A 182 8.50 24.01 8.01
C LEU A 182 7.68 22.77 8.42
N VAL A 183 7.50 22.54 9.72
CA VAL A 183 6.65 21.46 10.24
C VAL A 183 5.20 21.67 9.83
N VAL A 184 4.66 22.86 10.06
CA VAL A 184 3.28 23.19 9.67
C VAL A 184 3.09 23.08 8.16
N ALA A 185 4.02 23.61 7.37
CA ALA A 185 3.96 23.49 5.91
C ALA A 185 3.96 22.02 5.45
N THR A 186 4.81 21.19 6.05
CA THR A 186 4.88 19.75 5.74
C THR A 186 3.58 19.03 6.10
N LEU A 187 3.02 19.28 7.29
CA LEU A 187 1.75 18.68 7.71
C LEU A 187 0.57 19.12 6.84
N VAL A 188 0.53 20.40 6.45
CA VAL A 188 -0.49 20.93 5.52
C VAL A 188 -0.35 20.27 4.14
N ALA A 189 0.87 20.12 3.62
CA ALA A 189 1.10 19.45 2.34
C ALA A 189 0.67 17.97 2.38
N ILE A 190 0.97 17.25 3.46
CA ILE A 190 0.54 15.86 3.65
C ILE A 190 -0.98 15.77 3.78
N ALA A 191 -1.61 16.65 4.56
CA ALA A 191 -3.07 16.69 4.68
C ALA A 191 -3.72 16.97 3.31
N ALA A 192 -3.19 17.93 2.54
CA ALA A 192 -3.65 18.22 1.19
C ALA A 192 -3.47 17.00 0.26
N TYR A 193 -2.32 16.32 0.32
CA TYR A 193 -2.03 15.12 -0.45
C TYR A 193 -3.04 14.00 -0.14
N ILE A 194 -3.30 13.72 1.14
CA ILE A 194 -4.23 12.68 1.58
C ILE A 194 -5.65 13.02 1.12
N LEU A 195 -6.13 14.23 1.38
CA LEU A 195 -7.49 14.66 1.01
C LEU A 195 -7.70 14.65 -0.50
N PHE A 196 -6.71 15.13 -1.27
CA PHE A 196 -6.74 15.08 -2.72
C PHE A 196 -6.78 13.63 -3.21
N THR A 197 -5.87 12.78 -2.71
CA THR A 197 -5.77 11.38 -3.11
C THR A 197 -7.07 10.63 -2.80
N GLN A 198 -7.68 10.84 -1.64
CA GLN A 198 -8.96 10.22 -1.27
C GLN A 198 -10.08 10.64 -2.22
N LYS A 199 -10.30 11.95 -2.41
CA LYS A 199 -11.37 12.47 -3.28
C LYS A 199 -11.25 11.96 -4.71
N VAL A 200 -10.04 12.02 -5.27
CA VAL A 200 -9.79 11.53 -6.64
C VAL A 200 -9.96 10.01 -6.71
N THR A 201 -9.48 9.26 -5.71
CA THR A 201 -9.63 7.79 -5.67
C THR A 201 -11.10 7.36 -5.61
N GLU A 202 -11.93 8.06 -4.84
CA GLU A 202 -13.37 7.79 -4.78
C GLU A 202 -14.06 8.04 -6.12
N TRP A 203 -13.70 9.12 -6.81
CA TRP A 203 -14.16 9.39 -8.17
C TRP A 203 -13.71 8.28 -9.13
N ARG A 204 -12.42 7.95 -9.14
CA ARG A 204 -11.82 6.87 -9.96
C ARG A 204 -12.45 5.51 -9.75
N THR A 205 -12.88 5.22 -8.52
CA THR A 205 -13.55 3.95 -8.20
C THR A 205 -14.83 3.76 -9.03
N LYS A 206 -15.54 4.83 -9.38
CA LYS A 206 -16.72 4.74 -10.27
C LYS A 206 -16.33 4.33 -11.69
N MET A 207 -15.29 4.92 -12.26
CA MET A 207 -14.79 4.54 -13.59
C MET A 207 -14.24 3.12 -13.63
N ARG A 208 -13.55 2.70 -12.56
CA ARG A 208 -13.08 1.31 -12.44
C ARG A 208 -14.25 0.32 -12.44
N ARG A 209 -15.35 0.64 -11.75
CA ARG A 209 -16.56 -0.21 -11.74
C ARG A 209 -17.17 -0.31 -13.13
N GLU A 210 -17.32 0.81 -13.83
CA GLU A 210 -17.81 0.88 -15.21
C GLU A 210 -16.94 0.01 -16.14
N MET A 211 -15.61 0.12 -16.04
CA MET A 211 -14.66 -0.69 -16.80
C MET A 211 -14.84 -2.20 -16.53
N VAL A 212 -14.92 -2.61 -15.26
CA VAL A 212 -15.09 -4.03 -14.88
C VAL A 212 -16.45 -4.57 -15.37
N GLU A 213 -17.49 -3.75 -15.39
CA GLU A 213 -18.79 -4.15 -15.92
C GLU A 213 -18.73 -4.43 -17.43
N TYR A 214 -18.10 -3.53 -18.20
CA TYR A 214 -17.91 -3.75 -19.64
C TYR A 214 -17.00 -4.95 -19.95
N ASP A 215 -15.96 -5.17 -19.15
CA ASP A 215 -15.09 -6.35 -19.24
C ASP A 215 -15.88 -7.66 -19.02
N THR A 216 -16.73 -7.67 -18.00
CA THR A 216 -17.60 -8.82 -17.70
C THR A 216 -18.57 -9.09 -18.85
N ARG A 217 -19.17 -8.05 -19.44
CA ARG A 217 -20.08 -8.19 -20.59
C ARG A 217 -19.35 -8.72 -21.84
N ALA A 218 -18.17 -8.20 -22.14
CA ALA A 218 -17.35 -8.68 -23.26
C ALA A 218 -16.95 -10.15 -23.08
N SER A 219 -16.50 -10.52 -21.88
CA SER A 219 -16.16 -11.90 -21.52
C SER A 219 -17.37 -12.83 -21.63
N ALA A 220 -18.52 -12.43 -21.09
CA ALA A 220 -19.75 -13.21 -21.19
C ALA A 220 -20.18 -13.44 -22.65
N ARG A 221 -20.05 -12.43 -23.51
CA ARG A 221 -20.36 -12.52 -24.94
C ARG A 221 -19.45 -13.52 -25.66
N ALA A 222 -18.14 -13.49 -25.37
CA ALA A 222 -17.20 -14.43 -25.95
C ALA A 222 -17.50 -15.87 -25.51
N VAL A 223 -17.74 -16.07 -24.21
CA VAL A 223 -18.07 -17.40 -23.66
C VAL A 223 -19.36 -17.94 -24.26
N ASP A 224 -20.42 -17.13 -24.35
CA ASP A 224 -21.71 -17.54 -24.92
C ASP A 224 -21.58 -17.94 -26.40
N SER A 225 -20.82 -17.17 -27.20
CA SER A 225 -20.57 -17.50 -28.61
C SER A 225 -19.78 -18.80 -28.78
N LEU A 226 -18.75 -19.02 -27.94
CA LEU A 226 -17.92 -20.22 -28.00
C LEU A 226 -18.63 -21.48 -27.49
N LEU A 227 -19.47 -21.36 -26.46
CA LEU A 227 -20.29 -22.47 -25.98
C LEU A 227 -21.35 -22.86 -27.00
N ASN A 228 -21.90 -21.87 -27.72
CA ASN A 228 -22.91 -22.09 -28.78
C ASN A 228 -22.28 -22.15 -30.18
N TYR A 229 -21.04 -22.64 -30.30
CA TYR A 229 -20.29 -22.67 -31.56
C TYR A 229 -21.05 -23.35 -32.70
N GLU A 230 -21.72 -24.47 -32.41
CA GLU A 230 -22.52 -25.21 -33.39
C GLU A 230 -23.66 -24.34 -33.94
N THR A 231 -24.37 -23.62 -33.06
CA THR A 231 -25.45 -22.70 -33.46
C THR A 231 -24.90 -21.58 -34.33
N VAL A 232 -23.76 -20.99 -33.97
CA VAL A 232 -23.13 -19.95 -34.79
C VAL A 232 -22.80 -20.48 -36.19
N LYS A 233 -22.32 -21.73 -36.29
CA LYS A 233 -22.01 -22.38 -37.57
C LYS A 233 -23.26 -22.77 -38.39
N TYR A 234 -24.30 -23.28 -37.73
CA TYR A 234 -25.55 -23.63 -38.42
C TYR A 234 -26.22 -22.43 -39.11
N PHE A 235 -26.06 -21.24 -38.54
CA PHE A 235 -26.65 -20.01 -39.07
C PHE A 235 -25.65 -19.11 -39.81
N SER A 236 -24.40 -19.55 -40.05
CA SER A 236 -23.32 -18.76 -40.65
C SER A 236 -23.19 -17.36 -40.03
N ALA A 237 -23.30 -17.29 -38.70
CA ALA A 237 -23.42 -16.05 -37.94
C ALA A 237 -22.06 -15.50 -37.45
N GLU A 238 -20.93 -15.99 -37.96
CA GLU A 238 -19.59 -15.65 -37.46
C GLU A 238 -19.30 -14.16 -37.55
N ALA A 239 -19.60 -13.53 -38.69
CA ALA A 239 -19.39 -12.09 -38.87
C ALA A 239 -20.24 -11.27 -37.89
N ARG A 240 -21.48 -11.70 -37.64
CA ARG A 240 -22.39 -11.06 -36.70
C ARG A 240 -21.90 -11.18 -35.26
N GLU A 241 -21.47 -12.36 -34.83
CA GLU A 241 -20.93 -12.53 -33.48
C GLU A 241 -19.57 -11.83 -33.30
N THR A 242 -18.76 -11.77 -34.36
CA THR A 242 -17.51 -10.99 -34.36
C THR A 242 -17.78 -9.50 -34.19
N ASP A 243 -18.76 -8.94 -34.91
CA ASP A 243 -19.14 -7.53 -34.77
C ASP A 243 -19.73 -7.22 -33.39
N ASN A 244 -20.64 -8.08 -32.90
CA ASN A 244 -21.22 -7.94 -31.55
C ASN A 244 -20.14 -7.98 -30.45
N TYR A 245 -19.17 -8.89 -30.56
CA TYR A 245 -18.02 -8.93 -29.66
C TYR A 245 -17.14 -7.68 -29.82
N GLY A 246 -16.89 -7.24 -31.06
CA GLY A 246 -16.15 -6.02 -31.36
C GLY A 246 -16.75 -4.78 -30.70
N GLN A 247 -18.08 -4.63 -30.72
CA GLN A 247 -18.78 -3.54 -30.03
C GLN A 247 -18.61 -3.60 -28.51
N ALA A 248 -18.71 -4.80 -27.92
CA ALA A 248 -18.50 -4.99 -26.48
C ALA A 248 -17.06 -4.66 -26.06
N VAL A 249 -16.07 -5.10 -26.85
CA VAL A 249 -14.65 -4.79 -26.63
C VAL A 249 -14.36 -3.31 -26.82
N ALA A 250 -14.99 -2.65 -27.80
CA ALA A 250 -14.84 -1.20 -28.00
C ALA A 250 -15.38 -0.39 -26.80
N ALA A 251 -16.53 -0.81 -26.24
CA ALA A 251 -17.08 -0.20 -25.04
C ALA A 251 -16.14 -0.39 -23.82
N TYR A 252 -15.61 -1.60 -23.64
CA TYR A 252 -14.57 -1.87 -22.64
C TYR A 252 -13.33 -0.99 -22.86
N ALA A 253 -12.80 -0.92 -24.07
CA ALA A 253 -11.61 -0.12 -24.38
C ALA A 253 -11.80 1.37 -24.06
N LYS A 254 -12.99 1.92 -24.33
CA LYS A 254 -13.34 3.30 -23.96
C LYS A 254 -13.39 3.49 -22.44
N ALA A 255 -14.01 2.57 -21.71
CA ALA A 255 -14.07 2.62 -20.25
C ALA A 255 -12.69 2.44 -19.59
N ALA A 256 -11.87 1.54 -20.13
CA ALA A 256 -10.49 1.31 -19.71
C ALA A 256 -9.62 2.55 -19.94
N THR A 257 -9.73 3.19 -21.11
CA THR A 257 -9.03 4.44 -21.41
C THR A 257 -9.40 5.54 -20.40
N LYS A 258 -10.69 5.71 -20.10
CA LYS A 258 -11.16 6.66 -19.08
C LYS A 258 -10.60 6.34 -17.69
N ASN A 259 -10.54 5.06 -17.32
CA ASN A 259 -9.94 4.61 -16.06
C ASN A 259 -8.44 4.94 -16.00
N GLU A 260 -7.68 4.71 -17.07
CA GLU A 260 -6.25 5.05 -17.13
C GLU A 260 -5.99 6.55 -17.16
N SER A 261 -6.74 7.33 -17.96
CA SER A 261 -6.64 8.79 -17.95
C SER A 261 -6.92 9.38 -16.57
N SER A 262 -7.83 8.76 -15.81
CA SER A 262 -8.09 9.18 -14.43
C SER A 262 -6.93 8.91 -13.48
N LEU A 263 -6.12 7.86 -13.71
CA LEU A 263 -4.89 7.60 -12.98
C LEU A 263 -3.85 8.70 -13.26
N ALA A 264 -3.75 9.14 -14.51
CA ALA A 264 -2.86 10.24 -14.87
C ALA A 264 -3.22 11.53 -14.12
N ILE A 265 -4.51 11.87 -14.00
CA ILE A 265 -4.98 13.03 -13.21
C ILE A 265 -4.55 12.92 -11.74
N LEU A 266 -4.69 11.73 -11.15
CA LEU A 266 -4.23 11.49 -9.77
C LEU A 266 -2.72 11.73 -9.65
N ASN A 267 -1.92 11.11 -10.52
CA ASN A 267 -0.45 11.22 -10.47
C ASN A 267 0.01 12.66 -10.70
N ILE A 268 -0.61 13.39 -11.63
CA ILE A 268 -0.30 14.81 -11.90
C ILE A 268 -0.61 15.66 -10.66
N GLY A 269 -1.78 15.49 -10.06
CA GLY A 269 -2.16 16.29 -8.88
C GLY A 269 -1.32 15.96 -7.65
N GLN A 270 -0.98 14.68 -7.43
CA GLN A 270 -0.04 14.27 -6.38
C GLN A 270 1.33 14.91 -6.60
N SER A 271 1.87 14.79 -7.82
CA SER A 271 3.15 15.41 -8.21
C SER A 271 3.14 16.93 -8.04
N LEU A 272 2.03 17.60 -8.36
CA LEU A 272 1.90 19.04 -8.17
C LEU A 272 1.98 19.41 -6.68
N ILE A 273 1.26 18.71 -5.80
CA ILE A 273 1.29 18.96 -4.35
C ILE A 273 2.70 18.74 -3.79
N THR A 274 3.36 17.64 -4.14
CA THR A 274 4.70 17.32 -3.65
C THR A 274 5.74 18.31 -4.15
N ASN A 275 5.69 18.70 -5.43
CA ASN A 275 6.64 19.65 -5.99
C ASN A 275 6.40 21.09 -5.50
N LEU A 276 5.15 21.50 -5.24
CA LEU A 276 4.88 22.79 -4.60
C LEU A 276 5.45 22.84 -3.18
N MET A 277 5.27 21.77 -2.41
CA MET A 277 5.90 21.66 -1.08
C MET A 277 7.43 21.67 -1.18
N MET A 278 8.00 20.93 -2.13
CA MET A 278 9.44 20.88 -2.36
C MET A 278 10.00 22.27 -2.71
N ALA A 279 9.38 22.95 -3.67
CA ALA A 279 9.78 24.28 -4.10
C ALA A 279 9.67 25.30 -2.96
N GLY A 280 8.59 25.26 -2.17
CA GLY A 280 8.39 26.13 -1.02
C GLY A 280 9.44 25.90 0.08
N ALA A 281 9.70 24.64 0.44
CA ALA A 281 10.66 24.27 1.45
C ALA A 281 12.11 24.57 1.04
N MET A 282 12.48 24.24 -0.20
CA MET A 282 13.79 24.57 -0.75
C MET A 282 13.96 26.10 -0.86
N GLY A 283 12.95 26.83 -1.35
CA GLY A 283 12.98 28.29 -1.39
C GLY A 283 13.15 28.93 -0.02
N TYR A 284 12.44 28.43 0.99
CA TYR A 284 12.60 28.86 2.38
C TYR A 284 14.02 28.57 2.91
N SER A 285 14.58 27.40 2.59
CA SER A 285 15.94 27.04 3.01
C SER A 285 17.01 27.89 2.34
N VAL A 286 16.86 28.23 1.05
CA VAL A 286 17.75 29.14 0.32
C VAL A 286 17.65 30.55 0.88
N TYR A 287 16.44 31.01 1.22
CA TYR A 287 16.25 32.28 1.90
C TYR A 287 16.96 32.30 3.26
N GLY A 288 16.80 31.26 4.08
CA GLY A 288 17.50 31.16 5.36
C GLY A 288 19.03 31.07 5.21
N TRP A 289 19.53 30.41 4.17
CA TRP A 289 20.95 30.43 3.81
C TRP A 289 21.43 31.85 3.47
N SER A 290 20.66 32.63 2.70
CA SER A 290 21.00 34.03 2.40
C SER A 290 21.07 34.94 3.64
N LYS A 291 20.43 34.53 4.74
CA LYS A 291 20.46 35.21 6.05
C LYS A 291 21.52 34.62 6.99
N GLY A 292 22.26 33.60 6.58
CA GLY A 292 23.26 32.90 7.38
C GLY A 292 22.69 31.93 8.42
N TRP A 293 21.40 31.59 8.36
CA TRP A 293 20.77 30.66 9.32
C TRP A 293 21.02 29.18 8.96
N TYR A 294 21.18 28.89 7.67
CA TYR A 294 21.30 27.53 7.14
C TYR A 294 22.55 27.40 6.25
N SER A 295 23.05 26.17 6.11
CA SER A 295 24.16 25.86 5.19
C SER A 295 23.65 25.41 3.82
N PRO A 296 24.50 25.40 2.77
CA PRO A 296 24.11 24.84 1.46
C PRO A 296 23.64 23.38 1.57
N GLY A 297 24.24 22.58 2.46
CA GLY A 297 23.83 21.22 2.72
C GLY A 297 22.43 21.08 3.34
N ASP A 298 21.89 22.12 4.00
CA ASP A 298 20.52 22.11 4.51
C ASP A 298 19.45 22.08 3.40
N VAL A 299 19.73 22.72 2.27
CA VAL A 299 18.83 22.68 1.10
C VAL A 299 18.71 21.25 0.58
N VAL A 300 19.86 20.57 0.47
CA VAL A 300 19.95 19.17 0.04
C VAL A 300 19.30 18.24 1.07
N PHE A 301 19.50 18.52 2.37
CA PHE A 301 18.88 17.79 3.47
C PHE A 301 17.36 17.81 3.40
N ILE A 302 16.77 19.01 3.29
CA ILE A 302 15.32 19.20 3.21
C ILE A 302 14.75 18.48 1.99
N ASN A 303 15.37 18.67 0.81
CA ASN A 303 14.95 18.00 -0.42
C ASN A 303 14.97 16.48 -0.27
N THR A 304 16.03 15.94 0.33
CA THR A 304 16.21 14.50 0.51
C THR A 304 15.18 13.92 1.47
N ILE A 305 14.95 14.57 2.62
CA ILE A 305 13.95 14.11 3.60
C ILE A 305 12.53 14.18 3.04
N LEU A 306 12.15 15.29 2.41
CA LEU A 306 10.81 15.43 1.83
C LEU A 306 10.58 14.40 0.73
N SER A 307 11.57 14.17 -0.14
CA SER A 307 11.48 13.16 -1.20
C SER A 307 11.28 11.74 -0.65
N GLN A 308 11.91 11.42 0.47
CA GLN A 308 11.72 10.13 1.15
C GLN A 308 10.34 10.03 1.79
N LEU A 309 9.88 11.11 2.43
CA LEU A 309 8.61 11.14 3.15
C LEU A 309 7.40 10.96 2.21
N PHE A 310 7.46 11.52 1.00
CA PHE A 310 6.37 11.40 0.02
C PHE A 310 6.34 10.06 -0.72
N ARG A 311 7.47 9.36 -0.86
CA ARG A 311 7.55 8.12 -1.65
C ARG A 311 6.58 7.01 -1.17
N PRO A 312 6.44 6.70 0.13
CA PRO A 312 5.45 5.73 0.58
C PRO A 312 4.00 6.18 0.31
N LEU A 313 3.77 7.49 0.27
CA LEU A 313 2.44 8.08 0.07
C LEU A 313 1.94 7.89 -1.38
N ASP A 314 2.83 7.70 -2.35
CA ASP A 314 2.46 7.41 -3.74
C ASP A 314 1.62 6.13 -3.87
N LEU A 315 1.83 5.17 -2.97
CA LEU A 315 1.08 3.93 -2.92
C LEU A 315 -0.16 4.02 -2.01
N LEU A 316 -0.41 5.16 -1.34
CA LEU A 316 -1.42 5.27 -0.29
C LEU A 316 -2.83 4.91 -0.76
N GLY A 317 -3.18 5.24 -2.01
CA GLY A 317 -4.47 4.85 -2.59
C GLY A 317 -4.63 3.33 -2.73
N MET A 318 -3.57 2.63 -3.14
CA MET A 318 -3.55 1.17 -3.20
C MET A 318 -3.55 0.56 -1.80
N VAL A 319 -2.66 1.05 -0.93
CA VAL A 319 -2.50 0.63 0.47
C VAL A 319 -3.84 0.70 1.21
N TYR A 320 -4.54 1.84 1.12
CA TYR A 320 -5.85 2.03 1.75
C TYR A 320 -6.87 0.99 1.28
N ARG A 321 -6.93 0.74 -0.03
CA ARG A 321 -7.85 -0.23 -0.63
C ARG A 321 -7.55 -1.65 -0.18
N GLU A 322 -6.28 -2.06 -0.21
CA GLU A 322 -5.85 -3.41 0.16
C GLU A 322 -6.03 -3.67 1.66
N ILE A 323 -5.73 -2.68 2.52
CA ILE A 323 -6.03 -2.77 3.95
C ILE A 323 -7.53 -2.94 4.18
N ARG A 324 -8.36 -2.11 3.54
CA ARG A 324 -9.81 -2.18 3.68
C ARG A 324 -10.37 -3.52 3.19
N GLN A 325 -9.87 -4.05 2.08
CA GLN A 325 -10.29 -5.34 1.56
C GLN A 325 -9.88 -6.49 2.48
N GLY A 326 -8.63 -6.48 2.96
CA GLY A 326 -8.15 -7.48 3.92
C GLY A 326 -8.94 -7.50 5.22
N LEU A 327 -9.35 -6.33 5.74
CA LEU A 327 -10.23 -6.25 6.91
C LEU A 327 -11.59 -6.91 6.67
N ILE A 328 -12.21 -6.64 5.51
CA ILE A 328 -13.51 -7.23 5.14
C ILE A 328 -13.39 -8.75 4.99
N ASP A 329 -12.33 -9.23 4.35
CA ASP A 329 -12.14 -10.66 4.13
C ASP A 329 -11.78 -11.41 5.41
N MET A 330 -11.00 -10.78 6.29
CA MET A 330 -10.73 -11.30 7.63
C MET A 330 -12.00 -11.37 8.48
N GLU A 331 -12.85 -10.34 8.42
CA GLU A 331 -14.13 -10.35 9.11
C GLU A 331 -15.03 -11.48 8.59
N ALA A 332 -15.05 -11.72 7.27
CA ALA A 332 -15.80 -12.83 6.68
C ALA A 332 -15.28 -14.20 7.18
N MET A 333 -13.97 -14.38 7.30
CA MET A 333 -13.39 -15.60 7.90
C MET A 333 -13.78 -15.75 9.36
N PHE A 334 -13.68 -14.70 10.18
CA PHE A 334 -14.06 -14.78 11.59
C PHE A 334 -15.55 -15.04 11.80
N ARG A 335 -16.43 -14.52 10.93
CA ARG A 335 -17.86 -14.88 10.95
C ARG A 335 -18.09 -16.38 10.72
N LEU A 336 -17.27 -17.04 9.90
CA LEU A 336 -17.33 -18.50 9.74
C LEU A 336 -16.88 -19.21 11.01
N VAL A 337 -15.80 -18.75 11.64
CA VAL A 337 -15.33 -19.28 12.95
C VAL A 337 -16.40 -19.12 14.04
N ASP A 338 -17.11 -17.98 14.05
CA ASP A 338 -18.15 -17.67 15.04
C ASP A 338 -19.49 -18.35 14.77
N THR A 339 -19.67 -18.97 13.61
CA THR A 339 -20.94 -19.65 13.31
C THR A 339 -21.08 -20.85 14.25
N PRO A 340 -22.12 -20.91 15.10
CA PRO A 340 -22.29 -22.01 16.03
C PRO A 340 -22.47 -23.33 15.27
N ALA A 341 -21.83 -24.38 15.76
CA ALA A 341 -22.12 -25.73 15.33
C ALA A 341 -23.46 -26.14 15.95
N GLU A 342 -24.43 -26.51 15.12
CA GLU A 342 -25.73 -27.07 15.54
C GLU A 342 -25.62 -28.57 15.82
#